data_AF-A0A973JTJ8-F1
#
_entry.id   AF-A0A973JTJ8-F1
#
_cell.length_a   1.000
_cell.length_b   1.000
_cell.length_c   1.000
_cell.angle_alpha   90.00
_cell.angle_beta   90.00
_cell.angle_gamma   90.00
#
_symmetry.space_group_name_H-M   'P 1'
#
loop_
_entity.id
_entity.type
_entity.pdbx_description
1 polymer ?
#
loop_
_entity_poly.entity_id
_entity_poly.type
_entity_poly.pdbx_seq_one_letter_code
_entity_poly.pdbx_strand_id
1 'polypeptide(L)'
;MRYLREQAAGMLVVTVCFLLLIPISGWANSKRERSQGNLIESKESKKKLSALRIPFIENQGQADAQIKYYAPTFGGSFQVMKNGELQLILPAPEDRQDKPVLIRERLMAAKKITVHAEEPAVTKVSYFIGQDRSNWRTSLPTYQVVSLGQVYDGIELKLKAYGSTVEKLFSLQPGADARAIRIAVNGVEKIQNLGDGRLELSTAYGPVHLSKPMAYQVVAGKNHPVKVAYRLLKDGYGFKLGAYDRSRSLVIDPLIQATYLGGDRLDYITDIKVDAVSNNVYVTG
;
A
#
# COMPACT_ATOMS: atom_id res chain seq x y z
N MET A 1 6.48 -50.62 4.78
CA MET A 1 5.36 -49.99 4.05
C MET A 1 4.86 -48.83 4.92
N ARG A 2 5.20 -47.58 4.59
CA ARG A 2 4.47 -46.63 3.70
C ARG A 2 3.31 -45.91 4.42
N TYR A 3 3.48 -44.59 4.64
CA TYR A 3 2.64 -43.47 4.10
C TYR A 3 1.41 -43.16 4.99
N LEU A 4 0.97 -41.94 5.39
CA LEU A 4 1.13 -40.51 5.03
C LEU A 4 0.87 -39.68 6.32
N ARG A 5 1.56 -38.58 6.66
CA ARG A 5 1.43 -37.19 6.16
C ARG A 5 -0.01 -36.62 6.21
N GLU A 6 -0.24 -35.65 7.10
CA GLU A 6 -0.94 -34.41 6.74
C GLU A 6 -0.52 -33.24 7.64
N GLN A 7 -0.11 -32.16 6.98
CA GLN A 7 0.27 -30.89 7.57
C GLN A 7 -0.99 -30.05 7.73
N ALA A 8 -1.34 -29.64 8.95
CA ALA A 8 -2.28 -28.55 9.17
C ALA A 8 -1.48 -27.24 9.22
N ALA A 9 -1.43 -26.53 8.09
CA ALA A 9 -0.96 -25.15 8.04
C ALA A 9 -1.97 -24.26 8.76
N GLY A 10 -1.56 -23.62 9.85
CA GLY A 10 -2.38 -22.68 10.61
C GLY A 10 -2.78 -21.47 9.76
N MET A 11 -4.09 -21.30 9.58
CA MET A 11 -4.72 -20.22 8.84
C MET A 11 -4.93 -19.02 9.77
N LEU A 12 -4.20 -17.93 9.53
CA LEU A 12 -4.40 -16.65 10.22
C LEU A 12 -5.30 -15.77 9.36
N VAL A 13 -6.57 -15.61 9.75
CA VAL A 13 -7.48 -14.62 9.15
C VAL A 13 -7.47 -13.39 10.06
N VAL A 14 -6.92 -12.28 9.58
CA VAL A 14 -6.91 -11.01 10.32
C VAL A 14 -7.98 -10.10 9.72
N THR A 15 -9.08 -9.90 10.44
CA THR A 15 -10.13 -8.94 10.10
C THR A 15 -9.84 -7.64 10.86
N VAL A 16 -9.60 -6.53 10.15
CA VAL A 16 -9.40 -5.20 10.77
C VAL A 16 -10.60 -4.33 10.43
N CYS A 17 -11.34 -3.88 11.45
CA CYS A 17 -12.41 -2.87 11.33
C CYS A 17 -11.85 -1.51 11.79
N PHE A 18 -12.03 -0.45 11.01
CA PHE A 18 -11.78 0.93 11.45
C PHE A 18 -13.12 1.62 11.71
N LEU A 19 -13.33 2.11 12.93
CA LEU A 19 -14.46 2.96 13.32
C LEU A 19 -13.94 4.38 13.55
N LEU A 20 -14.53 5.37 12.88
CA LEU A 20 -14.31 6.79 13.18
C LEU A 20 -15.50 7.27 14.03
N LEU A 21 -15.26 7.68 15.27
CA LEU A 21 -16.29 8.23 16.15
C LEU A 21 -15.99 9.69 16.55
N ILE A 22 -17.07 10.48 16.53
CA ILE A 22 -17.20 11.89 16.95
C ILE A 22 -17.22 11.94 18.49
N PRO A 23 -16.57 12.92 19.15
CA PRO A 23 -16.49 12.95 20.61
C PRO A 23 -17.85 13.29 21.24
N ILE A 24 -18.34 12.42 22.13
CA ILE A 24 -19.39 12.75 23.10
C ILE A 24 -18.72 12.85 24.46
N SER A 25 -18.75 14.05 25.05
CA SER A 25 -18.26 14.33 26.39
C SER A 25 -19.16 13.69 27.45
N GLY A 26 -18.62 12.80 28.28
CA GLY A 26 -19.31 12.25 29.44
C GLY A 26 -18.31 11.62 30.41
N TRP A 27 -18.15 12.22 31.58
CA TRP A 27 -17.22 11.80 32.62
C TRP A 27 -17.62 10.45 33.24
N ALA A 28 -16.69 9.52 33.31
CA ALA A 28 -16.72 8.44 34.30
C ALA A 28 -15.28 8.09 34.69
N ASN A 29 -14.95 8.40 35.94
CA ASN A 29 -13.64 8.25 36.55
C ASN A 29 -13.47 6.78 37.00
N SER A 30 -12.73 5.97 36.24
CA SER A 30 -12.24 4.68 36.71
C SER A 30 -10.71 4.68 36.68
N LYS A 31 -10.09 4.40 37.84
CA LYS A 31 -8.65 4.25 37.99
C LYS A 31 -8.18 3.12 37.07
N ARG A 32 -7.54 3.46 35.95
CA ARG A 32 -6.78 2.52 35.12
C ARG A 32 -5.43 2.27 35.79
N GLU A 33 -5.20 1.04 36.24
CA GLU A 33 -3.85 0.55 36.50
C GLU A 33 -3.07 0.61 35.18
N ARG A 34 -2.09 1.52 35.11
CA ARG A 34 -1.10 1.56 34.04
C ARG A 34 -0.19 0.36 34.23
N SER A 35 -0.46 -0.75 33.53
CA SER A 35 0.59 -1.71 33.26
C SER A 35 1.60 -1.02 32.33
N GLN A 36 2.76 -0.66 32.87
CA GLN A 36 3.92 -0.27 32.07
C GLN A 36 4.44 -1.52 31.35
N GLY A 37 3.76 -1.93 30.28
CA GLY A 37 4.32 -2.84 29.31
C GLY A 37 5.36 -2.09 28.51
N ASN A 38 6.64 -2.36 28.76
CA ASN A 38 7.74 -1.90 27.92
C ASN A 38 7.51 -2.34 26.46
N LEU A 39 6.97 -1.45 25.62
CA LEU A 39 6.97 -1.58 24.17
C LEU A 39 8.39 -1.34 23.65
N ILE A 40 9.27 -2.33 23.85
CA ILE A 40 10.48 -2.42 23.04
C ILE A 40 10.02 -2.99 21.69
N GLU A 41 9.52 -2.13 20.81
CA GLU A 41 9.42 -2.47 19.39
C GLU A 41 10.84 -2.66 18.84
N SER A 42 11.32 -3.89 18.85
CA SER A 42 12.64 -4.22 18.30
C SER A 42 12.70 -3.83 16.81
N LYS A 43 13.89 -3.48 16.32
CA LYS A 43 14.17 -3.24 14.89
C LYS A 43 13.69 -4.41 14.01
N GLU A 44 13.69 -5.62 14.57
CA GLU A 44 13.19 -6.83 13.92
C GLU A 44 11.66 -6.86 13.80
N SER A 45 10.94 -6.44 14.84
CA SER A 45 9.48 -6.29 14.83
C SER A 45 9.03 -5.29 13.76
N LYS A 46 9.69 -4.12 13.69
CA LYS A 46 9.43 -3.10 12.66
C LYS A 46 9.68 -3.64 11.24
N LYS A 47 10.76 -4.40 11.05
CA LYS A 47 11.06 -5.05 9.77
C LYS A 47 9.98 -6.08 9.37
N LYS A 48 9.53 -6.91 10.30
CA LYS A 48 8.46 -7.90 10.05
C LYS A 48 7.13 -7.22 9.72
N LEU A 49 6.73 -6.18 10.45
CA LEU A 49 5.53 -5.39 10.13
C LEU A 49 5.63 -4.73 8.75
N SER A 50 6.78 -4.15 8.40
CA SER A 50 6.97 -3.48 7.11
C SER A 50 6.77 -4.40 5.90
N ALA A 51 7.08 -5.70 6.04
CA ALA A 51 6.99 -6.72 5.00
C ALA A 51 5.67 -7.50 5.00
N LEU A 52 4.78 -7.24 5.96
CA LEU A 52 3.47 -7.88 6.03
C LEU A 52 2.66 -7.50 4.79
N ARG A 53 2.09 -8.49 4.09
CA ARG A 53 1.17 -8.21 2.98
C ARG A 53 -0.15 -7.64 3.49
N ILE A 54 -0.55 -6.51 2.92
CA ILE A 54 -1.84 -5.87 3.18
C ILE A 54 -2.68 -6.02 1.90
N PRO A 55 -3.79 -6.77 1.91
CA PRO A 55 -4.61 -6.90 0.71
C PRO A 55 -5.34 -5.59 0.42
N PHE A 56 -5.56 -5.31 -0.86
CA PHE A 56 -6.44 -4.24 -1.31
C PHE A 56 -7.89 -4.60 -1.03
N ILE A 57 -8.64 -3.65 -0.47
CA ILE A 57 -10.08 -3.78 -0.21
C ILE A 57 -10.83 -3.20 -1.42
N GLU A 58 -11.82 -3.93 -1.93
CA GLU A 58 -12.70 -3.39 -2.96
C GLU A 58 -13.68 -2.37 -2.37
N ASN A 59 -13.83 -1.23 -3.06
CA ASN A 59 -14.87 -0.27 -2.70
C ASN A 59 -16.24 -0.74 -3.22
N GLN A 60 -17.13 -1.09 -2.29
CA GLN A 60 -18.53 -1.43 -2.52
C GLN A 60 -19.47 -0.40 -1.84
N GLY A 61 -19.00 0.85 -1.74
CA GLY A 61 -19.78 1.98 -1.23
C GLY A 61 -19.44 2.42 0.20
N GLN A 62 -18.40 1.83 0.82
CA GLN A 62 -17.88 2.29 2.12
C GLN A 62 -16.96 3.50 2.03
N ALA A 63 -16.52 3.88 0.81
CA ALA A 63 -15.63 5.00 0.55
C ALA A 63 -16.09 5.79 -0.70
N ASP A 64 -15.45 6.93 -0.97
CA ASP A 64 -15.75 7.79 -2.13
C ASP A 64 -15.91 6.98 -3.43
N ALA A 65 -16.96 7.27 -4.20
CA ALA A 65 -17.35 6.48 -5.36
C ALA A 65 -16.31 6.45 -6.49
N GLN A 66 -15.34 7.36 -6.51
CA GLN A 66 -14.23 7.37 -7.48
C GLN A 66 -13.13 6.38 -7.11
N ILE A 67 -13.02 5.97 -5.85
CA ILE A 67 -12.08 4.95 -5.39
C ILE A 67 -12.58 3.59 -5.87
N LYS A 68 -11.71 2.79 -6.50
CA LYS A 68 -12.02 1.42 -6.90
C LYS A 68 -11.48 0.39 -5.90
N TYR A 69 -10.23 0.58 -5.46
CA TYR A 69 -9.58 -0.24 -4.44
C TYR A 69 -8.76 0.65 -3.50
N TYR A 70 -8.55 0.23 -2.26
CA TYR A 70 -7.63 0.92 -1.35
C TYR A 70 -6.98 -0.04 -0.36
N ALA A 71 -5.81 0.34 0.16
CA ALA A 71 -5.06 -0.40 1.16
C ALA A 71 -4.70 0.53 2.32
N PRO A 72 -5.19 0.28 3.55
CA PRO A 72 -4.78 1.01 4.74
C PRO A 72 -3.43 0.47 5.22
N THR A 73 -2.33 1.13 4.83
CA THR A 73 -0.98 0.78 5.29
C THR A 73 -0.64 1.54 6.58
N PHE A 74 0.37 1.08 7.33
CA PHE A 74 0.85 1.75 8.54
C PHE A 74 1.43 3.15 8.28
N GLY A 75 1.83 3.45 7.04
CA GLY A 75 2.33 4.78 6.65
C GLY A 75 1.26 5.72 6.09
N GLY A 76 0.01 5.27 5.99
CA GLY A 76 -1.08 6.02 5.36
C GLY A 76 -1.97 5.15 4.47
N SER A 77 -2.98 5.77 3.88
CA SER A 77 -3.91 5.07 2.97
C SER A 77 -3.44 5.21 1.53
N PHE A 78 -3.32 4.08 0.83
CA PHE A 78 -3.09 4.06 -0.61
C PHE A 78 -4.39 3.74 -1.34
N GLN A 79 -4.77 4.55 -2.32
CA GLN A 79 -6.03 4.42 -3.06
C GLN A 79 -5.77 4.32 -4.56
N VAL A 80 -6.51 3.43 -5.21
CA VAL A 80 -6.52 3.26 -6.65
C VAL A 80 -7.87 3.74 -7.17
N MET A 81 -7.85 4.83 -7.92
CA MET A 81 -9.04 5.46 -8.48
C MET A 81 -9.53 4.69 -9.71
N LYS A 82 -10.83 4.78 -10.03
CA LYS A 82 -11.43 4.14 -11.23
C LYS A 82 -10.77 4.55 -12.54
N ASN A 83 -10.23 5.77 -12.60
CA ASN A 83 -9.51 6.30 -13.77
C ASN A 83 -8.01 5.92 -13.83
N GLY A 84 -7.51 5.15 -12.85
CA GLY A 84 -6.11 4.76 -12.76
C GLY A 84 -5.18 5.75 -12.04
N GLU A 85 -5.69 6.88 -11.53
CA GLU A 85 -4.91 7.72 -10.62
C GLU A 85 -4.60 6.95 -9.33
N LEU A 86 -3.38 7.13 -8.82
CA LEU A 86 -2.94 6.57 -7.55
C LEU A 86 -2.84 7.69 -6.53
N GLN A 87 -3.37 7.47 -5.34
CA GLN A 87 -3.36 8.46 -4.27
C GLN A 87 -2.73 7.88 -3.01
N LEU A 88 -1.79 8.61 -2.43
CA LEU A 88 -1.22 8.33 -1.12
C LEU A 88 -1.64 9.43 -0.16
N ILE A 89 -2.42 9.05 0.85
CA ILE A 89 -2.87 9.93 1.92
C ILE A 89 -2.02 9.66 3.15
N LEU A 90 -1.22 10.65 3.53
CA LEU A 90 -0.41 10.64 4.73
C LEU A 90 -1.16 11.38 5.84
N PRO A 91 -1.31 10.79 7.03
CA PRO A 91 -1.89 11.49 8.17
C PRO A 91 -1.04 12.71 8.53
N ALA A 92 -1.69 13.77 9.03
CA ALA A 92 -0.97 14.89 9.61
C ALA A 92 -0.27 14.46 10.91
N PRO A 93 0.92 15.00 11.22
CA PRO A 93 1.54 14.86 12.53
C PRO A 93 0.59 15.33 13.64
N GLU A 94 0.58 14.64 14.78
CA GLU A 94 -0.37 14.91 15.86
C GLU A 94 -0.24 16.29 16.50
N ASP A 95 0.98 16.82 16.53
CA ASP A 95 1.30 18.13 17.08
C ASP A 95 0.80 19.28 16.19
N ARG A 96 0.25 18.96 15.01
CA ARG A 96 -0.29 19.91 14.05
C ARG A 96 -1.76 19.62 13.77
N GLN A 97 -2.64 20.60 13.99
CA GLN A 97 -4.05 20.55 13.57
C GLN A 97 -4.22 20.72 12.04
N ASP A 98 -3.26 20.22 11.26
CA ASP A 98 -3.22 20.42 9.83
C ASP A 98 -3.98 19.31 9.06
N LYS A 99 -4.25 19.56 7.78
CA LYS A 99 -4.95 18.60 6.90
C LYS A 99 -4.02 17.46 6.46
N PRO A 100 -4.51 16.25 6.19
CA PRO A 100 -3.70 15.18 5.61
C PRO A 100 -2.97 15.63 4.34
N VAL A 101 -1.75 15.12 4.12
CA VAL A 101 -1.03 15.31 2.85
C VAL A 101 -1.54 14.30 1.85
N LEU A 102 -1.95 14.77 0.67
CA LEU A 102 -2.39 13.94 -0.44
C LEU A 102 -1.41 14.06 -1.60
N ILE A 103 -0.66 12.98 -1.84
CA ILE A 103 0.18 12.83 -3.03
C ILE A 103 -0.63 12.09 -4.09
N ARG A 104 -0.71 12.68 -5.29
CA ARG A 104 -1.36 12.07 -6.45
C ARG A 104 -0.31 11.69 -7.50
N GLU A 105 -0.35 10.45 -7.97
CA GLU A 105 0.42 9.99 -9.10
C GLU A 105 -0.48 9.68 -10.30
N ARG A 106 -0.16 10.26 -11.45
CA ARG A 106 -0.89 10.04 -12.71
C ARG A 106 0.04 9.54 -13.80
N LEU A 107 -0.39 8.49 -14.49
CA LEU A 107 0.31 7.96 -15.67
C LEU A 107 0.03 8.90 -16.87
N MET A 108 1.07 9.58 -17.35
CA MET A 108 0.96 10.60 -18.40
C MET A 108 0.95 9.95 -19.78
N ALA A 109 -0.03 10.31 -20.63
CA ALA A 109 -0.22 9.71 -21.95
C ALA A 109 -0.42 8.17 -21.90
N ALA A 110 -1.01 7.67 -20.82
CA ALA A 110 -1.40 6.28 -20.70
C ALA A 110 -2.47 5.92 -21.72
N LYS A 111 -2.51 4.64 -22.12
CA LYS A 111 -3.65 4.07 -22.84
C LYS A 111 -4.88 4.05 -21.93
N LYS A 112 -6.02 3.62 -22.46
CA LYS A 112 -7.22 3.40 -21.63
C LYS A 112 -6.89 2.44 -20.48
N ILE A 113 -6.98 2.93 -19.25
CA ILE A 113 -6.73 2.15 -18.03
C ILE A 113 -8.01 1.42 -17.65
N THR A 114 -7.87 0.13 -17.34
CA THR A 114 -8.95 -0.69 -16.78
C THR A 114 -8.48 -1.29 -15.47
N VAL A 115 -8.88 -0.67 -14.36
CA VAL A 115 -8.50 -1.11 -13.02
C VAL A 115 -9.32 -2.34 -12.64
N HIS A 116 -8.63 -3.43 -12.33
CA HIS A 116 -9.25 -4.67 -11.84
C HIS A 116 -8.33 -5.35 -10.84
N ALA A 117 -8.92 -6.16 -9.96
CA ALA A 117 -8.15 -6.92 -8.99
C ALA A 117 -7.79 -8.31 -9.50
N GLU A 118 -6.67 -8.82 -9.00
CA GLU A 118 -6.15 -10.16 -9.24
C GLU A 118 -5.81 -10.81 -7.89
N GLU A 119 -5.62 -12.13 -7.89
CA GLU A 119 -5.20 -12.88 -6.68
C GLU A 119 -6.09 -12.60 -5.45
N PRO A 120 -7.34 -13.09 -5.41
CA PRO A 120 -8.21 -12.93 -4.24
C PRO A 120 -7.51 -13.38 -2.95
N ALA A 121 -7.57 -12.55 -1.93
CA ALA A 121 -7.05 -12.89 -0.62
C ALA A 121 -8.10 -13.66 0.19
N VAL A 122 -7.61 -14.52 1.08
CA VAL A 122 -8.46 -15.24 2.05
C VAL A 122 -9.07 -14.27 3.08
N THR A 123 -8.38 -13.16 3.34
CA THR A 123 -8.83 -12.11 4.24
C THR A 123 -10.10 -11.44 3.73
N LYS A 124 -11.04 -11.20 4.65
CA LYS A 124 -12.23 -10.39 4.41
C LYS A 124 -12.23 -9.21 5.36
N VAL A 125 -12.84 -8.11 4.94
CA VAL A 125 -12.95 -6.90 5.75
C VAL A 125 -14.40 -6.50 5.89
N SER A 126 -14.79 -6.05 7.08
CA SER A 126 -16.13 -5.52 7.35
C SER A 126 -16.00 -4.08 7.87
N TYR A 127 -16.96 -3.24 7.51
CA TYR A 127 -17.11 -1.86 7.96
C TYR A 127 -18.50 -1.69 8.56
N PHE A 128 -18.55 -1.20 9.80
CA PHE A 128 -19.78 -0.94 10.54
C PHE A 128 -19.92 0.56 10.77
N ILE A 129 -20.02 1.34 9.70
CA ILE A 129 -19.97 2.81 9.77
C ILE A 129 -21.34 3.37 10.19
N GLY A 130 -21.38 4.06 11.32
CA GLY A 130 -22.59 4.71 11.84
C GLY A 130 -23.62 3.73 12.41
N GLN A 131 -24.72 4.29 12.91
CA GLN A 131 -25.81 3.51 13.54
C GLN A 131 -26.75 2.89 12.49
N ASP A 132 -26.84 3.48 11.30
CA ASP A 132 -27.65 2.94 10.22
C ASP A 132 -26.96 1.72 9.59
N ARG A 133 -27.55 0.54 9.80
CA ARG A 133 -27.07 -0.74 9.29
C ARG A 133 -27.03 -0.79 7.76
N SER A 134 -27.77 0.07 7.06
CA SER A 134 -27.70 0.17 5.59
C SER A 134 -26.33 0.66 5.11
N ASN A 135 -25.56 1.32 5.96
CA ASN A 135 -24.18 1.75 5.70
C ASN A 135 -23.14 0.70 6.05
N TRP A 136 -23.54 -0.40 6.69
CA TRP A 136 -22.63 -1.48 7.02
C TRP A 136 -22.28 -2.28 5.76
N ARG A 137 -21.01 -2.66 5.64
CA ARG A 137 -20.50 -3.53 4.58
C ARG A 137 -19.80 -4.69 5.25
N THR A 138 -20.26 -5.91 5.01
CA THR A 138 -19.68 -7.10 5.62
C THR A 138 -19.01 -7.97 4.57
N SER A 139 -17.97 -8.69 4.98
CA SER A 139 -17.31 -9.70 4.14
C SER A 139 -16.81 -9.17 2.79
N LEU A 140 -16.35 -7.92 2.76
CA LEU A 140 -15.83 -7.31 1.54
C LEU A 140 -14.68 -8.14 0.98
N PRO A 141 -14.65 -8.37 -0.34
CA PRO A 141 -13.55 -9.08 -0.96
C PRO A 141 -12.29 -8.22 -0.88
N THR A 142 -11.17 -8.91 -0.64
CA THR A 142 -9.85 -8.30 -0.67
C THR A 142 -8.93 -9.07 -1.61
N TYR A 143 -7.88 -8.41 -2.10
CA TYR A 143 -7.07 -8.89 -3.21
C TYR A 143 -5.59 -8.58 -2.99
N GLN A 144 -4.73 -9.52 -3.33
CA GLN A 144 -3.28 -9.37 -3.16
C GLN A 144 -2.67 -8.47 -4.25
N VAL A 145 -3.34 -8.33 -5.39
CA VAL A 145 -2.86 -7.57 -6.54
C VAL A 145 -3.99 -6.71 -7.12
N VAL A 146 -3.65 -5.47 -7.50
CA VAL A 146 -4.49 -4.64 -8.37
C VAL A 146 -3.74 -4.37 -9.67
N SER A 147 -4.34 -4.70 -10.79
CA SER A 147 -3.81 -4.46 -12.14
C SER A 147 -4.46 -3.24 -12.76
N LEU A 148 -3.63 -2.35 -13.32
CA LEU A 148 -4.07 -1.25 -14.18
C LEU A 148 -4.07 -1.66 -15.66
N GLY A 149 -3.72 -2.93 -15.94
CA GLY A 149 -3.57 -3.47 -17.28
C GLY A 149 -2.39 -2.86 -18.03
N GLN A 150 -2.45 -2.94 -19.36
CA GLN A 150 -1.41 -2.42 -20.25
C GLN A 150 -1.51 -0.88 -20.37
N VAL A 151 -0.84 -0.19 -19.45
CA VAL A 151 -0.88 1.28 -19.33
C VAL A 151 -0.09 2.01 -20.43
N TYR A 152 0.90 1.36 -21.06
CA TYR A 152 1.60 1.85 -22.26
C TYR A 152 1.81 0.70 -23.26
N ASP A 153 2.27 0.99 -24.48
CA ASP A 153 2.55 -0.05 -25.48
C ASP A 153 3.60 -1.05 -24.98
N GLY A 154 3.18 -2.30 -24.78
CA GLY A 154 3.98 -3.37 -24.20
C GLY A 154 4.31 -3.21 -22.72
N ILE A 155 3.66 -2.31 -21.97
CA ILE A 155 3.95 -2.07 -20.54
C ILE A 155 2.70 -2.23 -19.69
N GLU A 156 2.71 -3.22 -18.81
CA GLU A 156 1.69 -3.45 -17.79
C GLU A 156 2.11 -2.86 -16.43
N LEU A 157 1.15 -2.38 -15.64
CA LEU A 157 1.37 -1.97 -14.26
C LEU A 157 0.49 -2.80 -13.30
N LYS A 158 1.14 -3.43 -12.33
CA LYS A 158 0.50 -4.10 -11.19
C LYS A 158 0.94 -3.50 -9.86
N LEU A 159 0.07 -3.57 -8.87
CA LEU A 159 0.27 -3.03 -7.54
C LEU A 159 0.18 -4.12 -6.49
N LYS A 160 1.08 -4.10 -5.51
CA LYS A 160 1.03 -4.94 -4.30
C LYS A 160 1.23 -4.07 -3.07
N ALA A 161 0.37 -4.21 -2.07
CA ALA A 161 0.48 -3.45 -0.84
C ALA A 161 1.12 -4.28 0.29
N TYR A 162 1.95 -3.60 1.06
CA TYR A 162 2.62 -4.11 2.25
C TYR A 162 2.43 -3.12 3.40
N GLY A 163 2.78 -3.54 4.61
CA GLY A 163 2.54 -2.77 5.83
C GLY A 163 3.01 -1.32 5.77
N SER A 164 4.07 -1.01 5.04
CA SER A 164 4.62 0.37 4.96
C SER A 164 4.81 0.93 3.55
N THR A 165 4.44 0.16 2.52
CA THR A 165 4.76 0.49 1.13
C THR A 165 3.75 -0.10 0.16
N VAL A 166 3.62 0.53 -0.99
CA VAL A 166 3.03 -0.10 -2.18
C VAL A 166 4.13 -0.30 -3.23
N GLU A 167 4.23 -1.53 -3.70
CA GLU A 167 5.09 -1.96 -4.79
C GLU A 167 4.39 -1.70 -6.12
N LYS A 168 5.09 -1.06 -7.05
CA LYS A 168 4.63 -0.76 -8.40
C LYS A 168 5.43 -1.60 -9.39
N LEU A 169 4.84 -2.66 -9.93
CA LEU A 169 5.49 -3.56 -10.87
C LEU A 169 5.18 -3.16 -12.30
N PHE A 170 6.16 -2.56 -12.99
CA PHE A 170 6.10 -2.32 -14.42
C PHE A 170 6.69 -3.52 -15.17
N SER A 171 5.85 -4.25 -15.88
CA SER A 171 6.27 -5.38 -16.73
C SER A 171 6.32 -4.94 -18.18
N LEU A 172 7.52 -4.90 -18.74
CA LEU A 172 7.78 -4.53 -20.13
C LEU A 172 7.93 -5.79 -20.97
N GLN A 173 7.12 -5.92 -22.02
CA GLN A 173 7.26 -6.93 -23.06
C GLN A 173 8.52 -6.67 -23.91
N PRO A 174 9.03 -7.67 -24.65
CA PRO A 174 10.12 -7.47 -25.61
C PRO A 174 9.88 -6.27 -26.53
N GLY A 175 10.91 -5.45 -26.72
CA GLY A 175 10.85 -4.25 -27.56
C GLY A 175 10.23 -3.00 -26.91
N ALA A 176 9.45 -3.13 -25.84
CA ALA A 176 8.76 -2.00 -25.20
C ALA A 176 9.74 -0.88 -24.75
N ASP A 177 9.30 0.37 -24.87
CA ASP A 177 10.13 1.54 -24.56
C ASP A 177 9.85 2.09 -23.16
N ALA A 178 10.76 1.82 -22.22
CA ALA A 178 10.68 2.32 -20.85
C ALA A 178 10.63 3.86 -20.74
N ARG A 179 11.04 4.61 -21.78
CA ARG A 179 10.94 6.08 -21.80
C ARG A 179 9.50 6.57 -21.85
N ALA A 180 8.56 5.73 -22.28
CA ALA A 180 7.13 6.00 -22.26
C ALA A 180 6.59 6.13 -20.82
N ILE A 181 7.23 5.48 -19.84
CA ILE A 181 6.81 5.55 -18.45
C ILE A 181 7.09 6.95 -17.90
N ARG A 182 6.01 7.73 -17.75
CA ARG A 182 6.02 9.11 -17.24
C ARG A 182 4.95 9.23 -16.17
N ILE A 183 5.37 9.40 -14.93
CA ILE A 183 4.48 9.49 -13.77
C ILE A 183 4.51 10.94 -13.30
N ALA A 184 3.42 11.66 -13.48
CA ALA A 184 3.26 12.99 -12.89
C ALA A 184 2.94 12.86 -11.41
N VAL A 185 3.52 13.72 -10.59
CA VAL A 185 3.33 13.73 -9.13
C VAL A 185 2.81 15.11 -8.73
N ASN A 186 1.69 15.15 -8.01
CA ASN A 186 1.09 16.36 -7.48
C ASN A 186 0.91 16.24 -5.95
N GLY A 187 0.82 17.38 -5.26
CA GLY A 187 0.72 17.41 -3.79
C GLY A 187 2.06 17.34 -3.05
N VAL A 188 3.16 17.60 -3.77
CA VAL A 188 4.53 17.64 -3.25
C VAL A 188 5.14 19.00 -3.57
N GLU A 189 6.02 19.50 -2.70
CA GLU A 189 6.70 20.78 -2.86
C GLU A 189 7.90 20.66 -3.81
N LYS A 190 8.57 19.51 -3.76
CA LYS A 190 9.78 19.23 -4.55
C LYS A 190 9.91 17.74 -4.83
N ILE A 191 10.52 17.43 -5.97
CA ILE A 191 10.92 16.08 -6.37
C ILE A 191 12.42 16.12 -6.65
N GLN A 192 13.19 15.24 -6.01
CA GLN A 192 14.64 15.20 -6.21
C GLN A 192 15.23 13.80 -6.09
N ASN A 193 16.30 13.53 -6.85
CA ASN A 193 17.08 12.32 -6.67
C ASN A 193 18.01 12.46 -5.47
N LEU A 194 18.12 11.42 -4.65
CA LEU A 194 19.10 11.32 -3.58
C LEU A 194 20.36 10.61 -4.06
N GLY A 195 21.50 10.87 -3.41
CA GLY A 195 22.81 10.29 -3.78
C GLY A 195 22.89 8.76 -3.67
N ASP A 196 22.00 8.15 -2.87
CA ASP A 196 21.88 6.70 -2.72
C ASP A 196 20.97 6.05 -3.79
N GLY A 197 20.41 6.85 -4.70
CA GLY A 197 19.55 6.41 -5.81
C GLY A 197 18.06 6.36 -5.49
N ARG A 198 17.64 6.74 -4.27
CA ARG A 198 16.23 6.97 -3.94
C ARG A 198 15.69 8.23 -4.62
N LEU A 199 14.37 8.33 -4.76
CA LEU A 199 13.68 9.56 -5.14
C LEU A 199 13.00 10.13 -3.90
N GLU A 200 13.17 11.41 -3.65
CA GLU A 200 12.49 12.13 -2.58
C GLU A 200 11.34 12.96 -3.13
N LEU A 201 10.20 12.84 -2.47
CA LEU A 201 9.00 13.64 -2.63
C LEU A 201 8.85 14.49 -1.37
N SER A 202 9.24 15.76 -1.42
CA SER A 202 9.15 16.67 -0.28
C SER A 202 7.69 17.08 -0.04
N THR A 203 7.22 16.99 1.19
CA THR A 203 5.88 17.41 1.60
C THR A 203 5.96 18.33 2.82
N ALA A 204 4.85 18.99 3.16
CA ALA A 204 4.75 19.86 4.33
C ALA A 204 5.06 19.17 5.67
N TYR A 205 4.96 17.82 5.73
CA TYR A 205 5.22 17.02 6.94
C TYR A 205 6.53 16.23 6.86
N GLY A 206 7.37 16.55 5.89
CA GLY A 206 8.64 15.87 5.65
C GLY A 206 8.63 15.03 4.37
N PRO A 207 9.77 14.41 4.05
CA PRO A 207 9.95 13.71 2.79
C PRO A 207 9.28 12.32 2.80
N VAL A 208 8.70 11.95 1.67
CA VAL A 208 8.42 10.55 1.30
C VAL A 208 9.50 10.08 0.35
N HIS A 209 10.02 8.87 0.55
CA HIS A 209 11.07 8.32 -0.30
C HIS A 209 10.52 7.20 -1.18
N LEU A 210 10.83 7.19 -2.47
CA LEU A 210 10.76 5.96 -3.25
C LEU A 210 12.12 5.28 -3.16
N SER A 211 12.12 3.97 -2.92
CA SER A 211 13.34 3.17 -2.87
C SER A 211 14.14 3.33 -4.17
N LYS A 212 15.44 3.06 -4.11
CA LYS A 212 16.22 2.87 -5.33
C LYS A 212 15.50 1.85 -6.21
N PRO A 213 15.23 2.15 -7.49
CA PRO A 213 14.47 1.24 -8.32
C PRO A 213 15.32 0.02 -8.63
N MET A 214 14.67 -1.12 -8.76
CA MET A 214 15.30 -2.35 -9.23
C MET A 214 14.72 -2.72 -10.59
N ALA A 215 15.55 -3.25 -11.47
CA ALA A 215 15.11 -3.81 -12.74
C ALA A 215 15.80 -5.13 -13.00
N TYR A 216 15.10 -6.07 -13.63
CA TYR A 216 15.66 -7.39 -13.93
C TYR A 216 14.96 -8.07 -15.11
N GLN A 217 15.68 -8.98 -15.76
CA GLN A 217 15.17 -9.90 -16.77
C GLN A 217 15.18 -11.31 -16.20
N VAL A 218 14.16 -12.11 -16.48
CA VAL A 218 14.16 -13.52 -16.10
C VAL A 218 14.82 -14.31 -17.24
N VAL A 219 15.97 -14.91 -16.98
CA VAL A 219 16.69 -15.78 -17.93
C VAL A 219 16.91 -17.13 -17.26
N ALA A 220 16.42 -18.20 -17.88
CA ALA A 220 16.46 -19.57 -17.34
C ALA A 220 15.94 -19.64 -15.88
N GLY A 221 14.83 -18.96 -15.59
CA GLY A 221 14.21 -18.94 -14.26
C GLY A 221 14.94 -18.09 -13.20
N LYS A 222 16.01 -17.37 -13.56
CA LYS A 222 16.78 -16.53 -12.64
C LYS A 222 16.70 -15.04 -13.00
N ASN A 223 16.58 -14.20 -11.99
CA ASN A 223 16.61 -12.74 -12.15
C ASN A 223 18.03 -12.28 -12.49
N HIS A 224 18.18 -11.67 -13.67
CA HIS A 224 19.40 -11.01 -14.12
C HIS A 224 19.21 -9.50 -13.98
N PRO A 225 19.96 -8.83 -13.09
CA PRO A 225 19.76 -7.42 -12.80
C PRO A 225 20.10 -6.54 -14.00
N VAL A 226 19.30 -5.51 -14.21
CA VAL A 226 19.51 -4.44 -15.18
C VAL A 226 19.68 -3.14 -14.41
N LYS A 227 20.70 -2.35 -14.77
CA LYS A 227 20.90 -1.04 -14.14
C LYS A 227 19.69 -0.14 -14.42
N VAL A 228 19.15 0.48 -13.39
CA VAL A 228 18.04 1.42 -13.48
C VAL A 228 18.25 2.58 -12.52
N ALA A 229 17.78 3.76 -12.90
CA ALA A 229 17.74 4.95 -12.07
C ALA A 229 16.47 5.76 -12.36
N TYR A 230 16.07 6.61 -11.41
CA TYR A 230 15.05 7.60 -11.66
C TYR A 230 15.53 8.67 -12.63
N ARG A 231 14.65 9.04 -13.55
CA ARG A 231 14.80 10.18 -14.45
C ARG A 231 13.79 11.24 -14.03
N LEU A 232 14.29 12.37 -13.52
CA LEU A 232 13.44 13.51 -13.19
C LEU A 232 12.80 14.07 -14.47
N LEU A 233 11.52 14.36 -14.38
CA LEU A 233 10.72 15.06 -15.38
C LEU A 233 10.25 16.39 -14.78
N LYS A 234 9.74 17.29 -15.62
CA LYS A 234 9.23 18.59 -15.17
C LYS A 234 8.20 18.47 -14.04
N ASP A 235 7.24 17.55 -14.18
CA ASP A 235 6.10 17.41 -13.28
C ASP A 235 6.08 16.04 -12.56
N GLY A 236 7.22 15.34 -12.48
CA GLY A 236 7.25 13.99 -11.94
C GLY A 236 8.52 13.20 -12.28
N TYR A 237 8.38 11.90 -12.52
CA TYR A 237 9.51 11.01 -12.75
C TYR A 237 9.24 9.94 -13.81
N GLY A 238 10.31 9.33 -14.29
CA GLY A 238 10.32 8.11 -15.08
C GLY A 238 11.58 7.31 -14.80
N PHE A 239 11.94 6.40 -15.71
CA PHE A 239 13.12 5.54 -15.54
C PHE A 239 14.17 5.78 -16.62
N LYS A 240 15.43 5.56 -16.25
CA LYS A 240 16.58 5.44 -17.14
C LYS A 240 17.20 4.07 -16.93
N LEU A 241 17.19 3.26 -17.98
CA LEU A 241 17.79 1.92 -17.99
C LEU A 241 19.22 1.96 -18.53
N GLY A 242 20.07 1.06 -18.03
CA GLY A 242 21.34 0.70 -18.64
C GLY A 242 21.15 -0.23 -19.84
N ALA A 243 22.23 -0.83 -20.32
CA ALA A 243 22.15 -1.85 -21.37
C ALA A 243 21.46 -3.12 -20.86
N TYR A 244 20.60 -3.71 -21.69
CA TYR A 244 19.91 -4.97 -21.44
C TYR A 244 19.49 -5.60 -22.78
N ASP A 245 19.09 -6.88 -22.76
CA ASP A 245 18.62 -7.59 -23.95
C ASP A 245 17.17 -7.19 -24.27
N ARG A 246 16.96 -6.36 -25.30
CA ARG A 246 15.62 -5.87 -25.67
C ARG A 246 14.71 -6.95 -26.28
N SER A 247 15.23 -8.13 -26.60
CA SER A 247 14.42 -9.26 -27.08
C SER A 247 13.69 -9.99 -25.95
N ARG A 248 13.94 -9.61 -24.69
CA ARG A 248 13.37 -10.23 -23.50
C ARG A 248 12.55 -9.24 -22.70
N SER A 249 11.59 -9.76 -21.96
CA SER A 249 10.83 -8.97 -21.00
C SER A 249 11.73 -8.40 -19.90
N LEU A 250 11.30 -7.28 -19.32
CA LEU A 250 11.97 -6.59 -18.24
C LEU A 250 10.94 -6.19 -17.18
N VAL A 251 11.24 -6.40 -15.91
CA VAL A 251 10.45 -5.86 -14.80
C VAL A 251 11.19 -4.68 -14.19
N ILE A 252 10.48 -3.59 -13.91
CA ILE A 252 10.96 -2.45 -13.10
C ILE A 252 10.08 -2.36 -11.86
N ASP A 253 10.72 -2.29 -10.70
CA ASP A 253 10.09 -2.25 -9.38
C ASP A 253 10.66 -1.09 -8.54
N PRO A 254 9.92 0.03 -8.43
CA PRO A 254 10.06 0.97 -7.33
C PRO A 254 9.09 0.69 -6.18
N LEU A 255 9.61 0.71 -4.95
CA LEU A 255 8.79 0.70 -3.73
C LEU A 255 8.59 2.13 -3.21
N ILE A 256 7.37 2.49 -2.80
CA ILE A 256 7.15 3.73 -2.04
C ILE A 256 7.47 3.47 -0.56
N GLN A 257 8.65 3.88 -0.11
CA GLN A 257 9.01 3.90 1.29
C GLN A 257 8.53 5.21 1.93
N ALA A 258 7.33 5.22 2.48
CA ALA A 258 6.96 6.27 3.41
C ALA A 258 7.87 6.14 4.65
N THR A 259 8.90 6.96 4.75
CA THR A 259 9.73 7.13 5.96
C THR A 259 9.01 8.01 6.99
N TYR A 260 7.68 7.92 7.05
CA TYR A 260 6.89 8.50 8.11
C TYR A 260 6.56 7.39 9.11
N LEU A 261 7.49 7.16 10.04
CA LEU A 261 7.20 6.43 11.27
C LEU A 261 6.83 7.45 12.34
N GLY A 262 5.55 7.80 12.45
CA GLY A 262 5.04 8.50 13.64
C GLY A 262 3.93 9.51 13.40
N GLY A 263 2.67 9.11 13.54
CA GLY A 263 1.68 9.93 14.23
C GLY A 263 1.25 9.11 15.45
N ASP A 264 1.33 9.67 16.65
CA ASP A 264 1.23 8.92 17.92
C ASP A 264 -0.20 8.53 18.31
N ARG A 265 -1.12 8.57 17.34
CA ARG A 265 -2.42 7.94 17.41
C ARG A 265 -2.21 6.49 17.07
N LEU A 266 -1.83 5.77 18.12
CA LEU A 266 -2.48 4.50 18.38
C LEU A 266 -3.97 4.69 18.08
N ASP A 267 -4.50 4.09 17.02
CA ASP A 267 -5.86 3.59 17.13
C ASP A 267 -5.81 2.64 18.32
N TYR A 268 -6.28 3.14 19.47
CA TYR A 268 -6.31 2.31 20.65
C TYR A 268 -7.26 1.19 20.33
N ILE A 269 -6.75 -0.03 20.32
CA ILE A 269 -7.62 -1.18 20.46
C ILE A 269 -8.29 -1.02 21.83
N THR A 270 -9.53 -0.53 21.88
CA THR A 270 -10.30 -0.39 23.11
C THR A 270 -10.66 -1.77 23.67
N ASP A 271 -10.85 -2.74 22.78
CA ASP A 271 -11.05 -4.15 23.12
C ASP A 271 -10.67 -5.03 21.92
N ILE A 272 -10.11 -6.20 22.22
CA ILE A 272 -9.86 -7.28 21.27
C ILE A 272 -10.56 -8.53 21.75
N LYS A 273 -11.43 -9.09 20.92
CA LYS A 273 -12.05 -10.39 21.17
C LYS A 273 -11.64 -11.37 20.08
N VAL A 274 -11.15 -12.52 20.51
CA VAL A 274 -10.96 -13.67 19.62
C VAL A 274 -12.13 -14.60 19.87
N ASP A 275 -12.93 -14.84 18.86
CA ASP A 275 -13.96 -15.87 18.95
C ASP A 275 -13.28 -17.25 18.93
N ALA A 276 -13.45 -18.01 20.01
CA ALA A 276 -12.72 -19.27 20.21
C ALA A 276 -13.12 -20.39 19.23
N VAL A 277 -14.25 -20.25 18.54
CA VAL A 277 -14.78 -21.26 17.60
C VAL A 277 -14.39 -20.94 16.16
N SER A 278 -14.53 -19.68 15.75
CA SER A 278 -14.27 -19.20 14.39
C SER A 278 -12.87 -18.61 14.18
N ASN A 279 -12.11 -18.39 15.26
CA ASN A 279 -10.81 -17.74 15.27
C ASN A 279 -10.82 -16.31 14.67
N ASN A 280 -12.01 -15.68 14.63
CA ASN A 280 -12.17 -14.31 14.19
C ASN A 280 -11.64 -13.35 15.26
N VAL A 281 -10.85 -12.37 14.83
CA VAL A 281 -10.37 -11.29 15.69
C VAL A 281 -11.26 -10.06 15.46
N TYR A 282 -11.93 -9.62 16.52
CA TYR A 282 -12.70 -8.39 16.56
C TYR A 282 -11.88 -7.33 17.27
N VAL A 283 -11.67 -6.20 16.61
CA VAL A 283 -10.91 -5.06 17.13
C VAL A 283 -11.85 -3.87 17.16
N THR A 284 -11.90 -3.18 18.30
CA THR A 284 -12.63 -1.92 18.46
C THR A 284 -11.63 -0.81 18.79
N GLY A 285 -11.87 0.42 18.34
CA GLY A 285 -11.02 1.58 18.61
C GLY A 285 -11.75 2.90 18.35
#